data_AF-A0A9D6T573-F1
#
_entry.id   AF-A0A9D6T573-F1
#
_cell.length_a   1.000
_cell.length_b   1.000
_cell.length_c   1.000
_cell.angle_alpha   90.00
_cell.angle_beta   90.00
_cell.angle_gamma   90.00
#
_symmetry.space_group_name_H-M   'P 1'
#
loop_
_entity.id
_entity.type
_entity.pdbx_description
1 polymer ?
#
loop_
_entity_poly.entity_id
_entity_poly.type
_entity_poly.pdbx_seq_one_letter_code
_entity_poly.pdbx_strand_id
1 'polypeptide(L)'
;MRGFQMYVQSSSKPIRTITHVRLFLAAMVMQARKQQRLDLKQDDCEGRVTTAFESANIGGIAGTLFAAELDAEEGSTQVTFIVREIDLDEAITLFISGVPMADLFPYLGEEEKDAVEDDRMRWN
;
A
#
# COMPACT_ATOMS: atom_id res chain seq x y z
N MET A 1 1.69 -5.73 -18.65
CA MET A 1 2.26 -4.87 -17.58
C MET A 1 2.57 -5.77 -16.39
N ARG A 2 3.75 -5.67 -15.77
CA ARG A 2 4.05 -6.46 -14.56
C ARG A 2 3.35 -5.75 -13.40
N GLY A 3 2.49 -6.43 -12.66
CA GLY A 3 1.80 -5.82 -11.50
C GLY A 3 2.80 -5.45 -10.40
N PHE A 4 2.51 -4.38 -9.66
CA PHE A 4 3.30 -4.01 -8.49
C PHE A 4 3.13 -5.03 -7.37
N GLN A 5 4.19 -5.25 -6.60
CA GLN A 5 4.21 -6.28 -5.57
C GLN A 5 4.58 -5.70 -4.21
N MET A 6 3.73 -5.97 -3.23
CA MET A 6 3.99 -5.78 -1.82
C MET A 6 4.22 -7.16 -1.18
N TYR A 7 5.21 -7.25 -0.30
CA TYR A 7 5.55 -8.49 0.39
C TYR A 7 5.22 -8.36 1.87
N VAL A 8 4.19 -9.07 2.33
CA VAL A 8 3.82 -9.10 3.74
C VAL A 8 4.79 -10.00 4.49
N GLN A 9 5.53 -9.42 5.43
CA GLN A 9 6.44 -10.16 6.30
C GLN A 9 5.68 -10.87 7.41
N SER A 10 4.75 -10.15 8.04
CA SER A 10 3.93 -10.67 9.12
C SER A 10 2.61 -9.92 9.20
N SER A 11 1.56 -10.63 9.57
CA SER A 11 0.33 -9.99 10.04
C SER A 11 -0.27 -10.78 11.19
N SER A 12 -0.86 -10.07 12.16
CA SER A 12 -1.54 -10.70 13.29
C SER A 12 -2.88 -11.35 12.89
N LYS A 13 -3.45 -10.96 11.74
CA LYS A 13 -4.68 -11.51 11.16
C LYS A 13 -4.58 -11.55 9.63
N PRO A 14 -5.32 -12.42 8.92
CA PRO A 14 -5.43 -12.32 7.47
C PRO A 14 -5.91 -10.92 7.05
N ILE A 15 -5.30 -10.36 6.01
CA ILE A 15 -5.71 -9.07 5.44
C ILE A 15 -6.31 -9.27 4.05
N ARG A 16 -7.37 -8.50 3.76
CA ARG A 16 -8.10 -8.57 2.49
C ARG A 16 -7.25 -8.03 1.32
N THR A 17 -7.60 -8.40 0.09
CA THR A 17 -6.90 -7.92 -1.12
C THR A 17 -6.93 -6.40 -1.23
N ILE A 18 -8.07 -5.77 -0.99
CA ILE A 18 -8.20 -4.30 -1.01
C ILE A 18 -7.30 -3.61 0.03
N THR A 19 -7.14 -4.19 1.22
CA THR A 19 -6.23 -3.68 2.25
C THR A 19 -4.77 -3.75 1.79
N HIS A 20 -4.37 -4.79 1.06
CA HIS A 20 -3.02 -4.85 0.47
C HIS A 20 -2.77 -3.69 -0.49
N VAL A 21 -3.74 -3.38 -1.35
CA VAL A 21 -3.62 -2.29 -2.32
C VAL A 21 -3.53 -0.94 -1.62
N ARG A 22 -4.36 -0.69 -0.60
CA ARG A 22 -4.31 0.55 0.20
C ARG A 22 -3.01 0.72 0.97
N LEU A 23 -2.45 -0.37 1.51
CA LEU A 23 -1.14 -0.33 2.15
C LEU A 23 -0.01 -0.03 1.14
N PHE A 24 -0.08 -0.60 -0.06
CA PHE A 24 0.86 -0.26 -1.13
C PHE A 24 0.73 1.21 -1.55
N LEU A 25 -0.49 1.69 -1.76
CA LEU A 25 -0.76 3.09 -2.04
C LEU A 25 -0.15 3.97 -0.94
N ALA A 26 -0.39 3.63 0.34
CA ALA A 26 0.13 4.40 1.48
C ALA A 26 1.65 4.49 1.41
N ALA A 27 2.33 3.37 1.15
CA ALA A 27 3.77 3.33 0.97
C ALA A 27 4.24 4.21 -0.20
N MET A 28 3.53 4.19 -1.33
CA MET A 28 3.80 5.04 -2.50
C MET A 28 3.71 6.54 -2.14
N VAL A 29 2.62 6.97 -1.47
CA VAL A 29 2.45 8.36 -1.04
C VAL A 29 3.50 8.77 0.00
N MET A 30 3.76 7.90 0.97
CA MET A 30 4.79 8.14 1.98
C MET A 30 6.18 8.30 1.33
N GLN A 31 6.51 7.48 0.34
CA GLN A 31 7.76 7.57 -0.41
C GLN A 31 7.84 8.85 -1.26
N ALA A 32 6.77 9.22 -1.95
CA ALA A 32 6.70 10.43 -2.77
C ALA A 32 6.83 11.70 -1.92
N ARG A 33 6.17 11.72 -0.75
CA ARG A 33 6.16 12.88 0.17
C ARG A 33 7.27 12.84 1.22
N LYS A 34 8.08 11.78 1.26
CA LYS A 34 9.09 11.49 2.29
C LYS A 34 8.52 11.59 3.72
N GLN A 35 7.30 11.08 3.91
CA GLN A 35 6.59 11.06 5.18
C GLN A 35 6.83 9.74 5.93
N GLN A 36 7.28 9.83 7.18
CA GLN A 36 7.50 8.65 8.03
C GLN A 36 6.22 8.10 8.65
N ARG A 37 5.11 8.83 8.56
CA ARG A 37 3.81 8.45 9.11
C ARG A 37 2.69 8.94 8.22
N LEU A 38 1.71 8.06 7.98
CA LEU A 38 0.46 8.37 7.30
C LEU A 38 -0.71 7.74 8.08
N ASP A 39 -1.70 8.54 8.45
CA ASP A 39 -2.93 8.01 9.05
C ASP A 39 -3.88 7.62 7.89
N LEU A 40 -4.32 6.36 7.87
CA LEU A 40 -5.27 5.82 6.90
C LEU A 40 -6.69 5.96 7.44
N LYS A 41 -7.59 6.49 6.63
CA LYS A 41 -9.02 6.57 6.94
C LYS A 41 -9.80 6.18 5.71
N GLN A 42 -10.28 4.94 5.70
CA GLN A 42 -11.09 4.39 4.62
C GLN A 42 -12.34 3.74 5.19
N ASP A 43 -13.34 3.58 4.33
CA ASP A 43 -14.71 3.23 4.73
C ASP A 43 -14.80 1.87 5.46
N ASP A 44 -13.84 0.98 5.24
CA ASP A 44 -13.76 -0.38 5.81
C ASP A 44 -12.54 -0.61 6.73
N CYS A 45 -11.61 0.35 6.80
CA CYS A 45 -10.46 0.30 7.70
C CYS A 45 -9.89 1.68 8.01
N GLU A 46 -9.56 1.91 9.26
CA GLU A 46 -8.78 3.07 9.69
C GLU A 46 -7.45 2.60 10.30
N GLY A 47 -6.48 3.49 10.44
CA GLY A 47 -5.24 3.12 11.10
C GLY A 47 -4.09 4.04 10.78
N ARG A 48 -2.87 3.50 10.91
CA ARG A 48 -1.64 4.24 10.69
C ARG A 48 -0.60 3.36 10.03
N VAL A 49 0.05 3.91 9.01
CA VAL A 49 1.25 3.36 8.39
C VAL A 49 2.45 4.20 8.83
N THR A 50 3.55 3.52 9.13
CA THR A 50 4.81 4.11 9.55
C THR A 50 5.98 3.49 8.78
N THR A 51 7.04 4.27 8.59
CA THR A 51 8.30 3.80 8.01
C THR A 51 9.45 4.64 8.56
N ALA A 52 10.59 3.99 8.75
CA ALA A 52 11.87 4.67 9.01
C ALA A 52 12.64 4.96 7.71
N PHE A 53 12.10 4.58 6.54
CA PHE A 53 12.81 4.53 5.25
C PHE A 53 14.08 3.67 5.29
N GLU A 54 14.10 2.67 6.17
CA GLU A 54 15.17 1.69 6.23
C GLU A 54 14.97 0.63 5.14
N SER A 55 16.02 0.37 4.37
CA SER A 55 16.05 -0.75 3.44
C SER A 55 16.21 -2.05 4.24
N ALA A 56 15.27 -2.97 4.08
CA ALA A 56 15.29 -4.29 4.66
C ALA A 56 15.45 -5.36 3.57
N ASN A 57 16.03 -6.50 3.93
CA ASN A 57 16.11 -7.67 3.07
C ASN A 57 15.39 -8.85 3.73
N ILE A 58 14.37 -9.38 3.06
CA ILE A 58 13.60 -10.54 3.52
C ILE A 58 13.51 -11.54 2.38
N GLY A 59 14.00 -12.76 2.61
CA GLY A 59 13.89 -13.84 1.63
C GLY A 59 14.52 -13.52 0.26
N GLY A 60 15.54 -12.65 0.22
CA GLY A 60 16.18 -12.20 -1.01
C GLY A 60 15.51 -10.98 -1.67
N ILE A 61 14.47 -10.43 -1.04
CA ILE A 61 13.76 -9.24 -1.51
C ILE A 61 14.26 -8.04 -0.73
N ALA A 62 14.92 -7.11 -1.42
CA ALA A 62 15.35 -5.84 -0.85
C ALA A 62 14.32 -4.74 -1.15
N GLY A 63 13.97 -3.94 -0.14
CA GLY A 63 13.05 -2.83 -0.29
C GLY A 63 12.84 -2.04 1.00
N THR A 64 11.95 -1.06 0.97
CA THR A 64 11.62 -0.24 2.14
C THR A 64 10.66 -0.97 3.07
N LEU A 65 10.97 -0.99 4.36
CA LEU A 65 10.12 -1.58 5.39
C LEU A 65 9.04 -0.60 5.86
N PHE A 66 7.82 -1.11 5.95
CA PHE A 66 6.67 -0.39 6.50
C PHE A 66 5.99 -1.22 7.58
N ALA A 67 5.43 -0.54 8.56
CA ALA A 67 4.59 -1.12 9.59
C ALA A 67 3.25 -0.39 9.63
N ALA A 68 2.16 -1.15 9.72
CA ALA A 68 0.82 -0.64 9.81
C ALA A 68 0.07 -1.22 11.02
N GLU A 69 -0.67 -0.37 11.71
CA GLU A 69 -1.68 -0.75 12.69
C GLU A 69 -3.03 -0.33 12.10
N LEU A 70 -3.89 -1.32 11.84
CA LEU A 70 -5.17 -1.12 11.18
C LEU A 70 -6.30 -1.59 12.10
N ASP A 71 -7.35 -0.78 12.21
CA ASP A 71 -8.61 -1.09 12.85
C ASP A 71 -9.66 -1.30 11.76
N ALA A 72 -10.22 -2.51 11.71
CA ALA A 72 -11.32 -2.89 10.83
C ALA A 72 -12.46 -3.50 11.67
N GLU A 73 -13.62 -3.77 11.05
CA GLU A 73 -14.76 -4.39 11.73
C GLU A 73 -14.41 -5.74 12.39
N GLU A 74 -13.48 -6.48 11.80
CA GLU A 74 -12.96 -7.77 12.29
C GLU A 74 -11.94 -7.60 13.45
N GLY A 75 -11.73 -6.36 13.89
CA GLY A 75 -10.84 -5.90 14.93
C GLY A 75 -9.46 -5.50 14.43
N SER A 76 -8.61 -5.06 15.36
CA SER A 76 -7.29 -4.54 15.05
C SER A 76 -6.35 -5.61 14.47
N THR A 77 -5.51 -5.20 13.53
CA THR A 77 -4.44 -6.01 12.95
C THR A 77 -3.16 -5.19 12.81
N GLN A 78 -2.02 -5.82 13.11
CA GLN A 78 -0.70 -5.27 12.83
C GLN A 78 -0.14 -5.95 11.59
N VAL A 79 0.44 -5.16 10.70
CA VAL A 79 1.01 -5.64 9.43
C VAL A 79 2.41 -5.06 9.28
N THR A 80 3.38 -5.91 8.96
CA THR A 80 4.71 -5.48 8.54
C THR A 80 4.91 -5.95 7.11
N PHE A 81 5.36 -5.05 6.24
CA PHE A 81 5.49 -5.32 4.83
C PHE A 81 6.67 -4.59 4.19
N ILE A 82 7.18 -5.16 3.11
CA ILE A 82 8.24 -4.59 2.29
C ILE A 82 7.69 -4.27 0.91
N VAL A 83 8.10 -3.12 0.39
CA VAL A 83 7.90 -2.76 -1.02
C VAL A 83 9.26 -2.49 -1.65
N ARG A 84 9.52 -3.09 -2.82
CA ARG A 84 10.78 -2.84 -3.53
C ARG A 84 10.83 -1.40 -3.98
N GLU A 85 12.00 -0.78 -3.88
CA GLU A 85 12.20 0.62 -4.26
C GLU A 85 11.81 0.87 -5.72
N ILE A 86 12.17 -0.04 -6.63
CA ILE A 86 11.80 0.04 -8.05
C ILE A 86 10.28 0.05 -8.27
N ASP A 87 9.52 -0.72 -7.49
CA ASP A 87 8.07 -0.77 -7.61
C ASP A 87 7.43 0.53 -7.09
N LEU A 88 7.99 1.11 -6.02
CA LEU A 88 7.54 2.42 -5.52
C LEU A 88 7.81 3.53 -6.54
N ASP A 89 9.03 3.60 -7.07
CA ASP A 89 9.42 4.67 -8.00
C ASP A 89 8.65 4.59 -9.33
N GLU A 90 8.43 3.38 -9.85
CA GLU A 90 7.61 3.17 -11.04
C GLU A 90 6.13 3.51 -10.77
N ALA A 91 5.57 3.09 -9.64
CA ALA A 91 4.19 3.42 -9.27
C ALA A 91 3.98 4.93 -9.11
N ILE A 92 4.91 5.64 -8.46
CA ILE A 92 4.89 7.10 -8.34
C ILE A 92 4.88 7.76 -9.72
N THR A 93 5.73 7.27 -10.64
CA THR A 93 5.83 7.80 -12.00
C THR A 93 4.53 7.64 -12.78
N LEU A 94 3.90 6.46 -12.70
CA LEU A 94 2.62 6.19 -13.35
C LEU A 94 1.47 6.99 -12.73
N PHE A 95 1.46 7.14 -11.40
CA PHE A 95 0.48 7.95 -10.68
C PHE A 95 0.53 9.41 -11.14
N ILE A 96 1.72 10.01 -11.19
CA ILE A 96 1.92 11.40 -11.66
C ILE A 96 1.52 11.56 -13.12
N SER A 97 1.70 10.51 -13.93
CA SER A 97 1.34 10.49 -15.35
C SER A 97 -0.16 10.33 -15.59
N GLY A 98 -0.98 10.22 -14.54
CA GLY A 98 -2.44 10.09 -14.63
C GLY A 98 -2.93 8.72 -15.05
N VAL A 99 -2.09 7.68 -14.92
CA VAL A 99 -2.52 6.30 -15.18
C VAL A 99 -3.54 5.88 -14.11
N PRO A 100 -4.66 5.24 -14.50
CA PRO A 100 -5.59 4.65 -13.55
C PRO A 100 -4.88 3.69 -12.60
N MET A 101 -5.08 3.87 -11.29
CA MET A 101 -4.55 2.96 -10.27
C MET A 101 -5.13 1.55 -10.42
N ALA A 102 -6.38 1.43 -10.85
CA ALA A 102 -7.02 0.16 -11.18
C ALA A 102 -6.21 -0.64 -12.23
N ASP A 103 -5.58 0.04 -13.19
CA ASP A 103 -4.76 -0.60 -14.22
C ASP A 103 -3.43 -1.14 -13.67
N LEU A 104 -2.98 -0.60 -12.53
CA LEU A 104 -1.76 -1.03 -11.85
C LEU A 104 -1.95 -2.33 -11.07
N PHE A 105 -3.22 -2.70 -10.78
CA PHE A 105 -3.60 -3.89 -10.03
C PHE A 105 -4.62 -4.73 -10.82
N PRO A 106 -4.18 -5.42 -11.89
CA PRO A 106 -5.07 -6.13 -12.81
C PRO A 106 -5.81 -7.33 -12.20
N TYR A 107 -5.49 -7.70 -10.96
CA TYR A 107 -6.12 -8.79 -10.22
C TYR A 107 -7.32 -8.34 -9.38
N LEU A 108 -7.62 -7.04 -9.32
CA LEU A 108 -8.78 -6.52 -8.61
C LEU A 108 -10.08 -6.83 -9.36
N GLY A 109 -11.14 -7.14 -8.62
CA GLY A 109 -12.51 -7.16 -9.14
C GLY A 109 -12.99 -5.74 -9.49
N GLU A 110 -14.07 -5.63 -10.27
CA GLU A 110 -14.60 -4.32 -10.71
C GLU A 110 -14.97 -3.41 -9.52
N GLU A 111 -15.61 -3.94 -8.48
CA GLU A 111 -15.94 -3.18 -7.26
C GLU A 111 -14.69 -2.66 -6.52
N GLU A 112 -13.62 -3.45 -6.51
CA GLU A 112 -12.35 -3.06 -5.88
C GLU A 112 -11.61 -2.00 -6.71
N LYS A 113 -11.71 -2.07 -8.04
CA LYS A 113 -11.13 -1.05 -8.94
C LYS A 113 -11.80 0.31 -8.72
N ASP A 114 -13.12 0.33 -8.64
CA ASP A 114 -13.89 1.56 -8.38
C ASP A 114 -13.49 2.18 -7.02
N ALA A 115 -13.42 1.35 -5.97
CA ALA A 115 -12.98 1.82 -4.65
C ALA A 115 -11.55 2.38 -4.65
N VAL A 116 -10.64 1.78 -5.41
CA VAL A 116 -9.24 2.24 -5.53
C VAL A 116 -9.14 3.56 -6.30
N GLU A 117 -9.94 3.77 -7.35
CA GLU A 117 -9.97 5.05 -8.06
C GLU A 117 -10.57 6.17 -7.19
N ASP A 118 -11.62 5.88 -6.42
CA ASP A 118 -12.17 6.83 -5.45
C ASP A 118 -11.12 7.20 -4.38
N ASP A 119 -10.39 6.21 -3.86
CA ASP A 119 -9.28 6.43 -2.93
C ASP A 119 -8.18 7.29 -3.55
N ARG A 120 -7.85 7.06 -4.84
CA ARG A 120 -6.88 7.87 -5.59
C ARG A 120 -7.27 9.35 -5.57
N MET A 121 -8.55 9.64 -5.79
CA MET A 121 -9.05 11.03 -5.79
C MET A 121 -8.95 11.69 -4.41
N ARG A 122 -9.07 10.92 -3.32
CA ARG A 122 -8.91 11.41 -1.95
C ARG A 122 -7.46 11.81 -1.62
N TRP A 123 -6.48 11.31 -2.38
CA TRP A 123 -5.06 11.40 -2.05
C TRP A 123 -4.29 12.44 -2.88
N ASN A 124 -4.87 12.89 -4.00
CA ASN A 124 -4.43 14.07 -4.76
C ASN A 124 -4.78 15.38 -4.05
#